data_AF-A0A7S9LUG4-F1
#
_entry.id   AF-A0A7S9LUG4-F1
#
_cell.length_a   1.000
_cell.length_b   1.000
_cell.length_c   1.000
_cell.angle_alpha   90.00
_cell.angle_beta   90.00
_cell.angle_gamma   90.00
#
_symmetry.space_group_name_H-M   'P 1'
#
loop_
_entity.id
_entity.type
_entity.pdbx_description
1 polymer ?
#
loop_
_entity_poly.entity_id
_entity_poly.type
_entity_poly.pdbx_seq_one_letter_code
_entity_poly.pdbx_strand_id
1 'polypeptide(L)'
;MILRALLLLLSGAAAAQPVPGADAPPFEAALELWLDDRDADALPRLSTLAGEGNTAAQLLLGTVEHMGELQTVFTLNRSREERDAVYRSPDGRSWLAEVDQPLADLMRQMDDVGMAPQTVLDLHARGEHRLAREAIRLLARRERFSAVRTVLQDLPELAPVVADVPGVEAAPPDRPPLIDAYCAANCPAAPDNCATLGAEVIGDSGLHILGSPLTALISEDMWRASEKGQQSVPRLAALQDGRVRAPTLCEAAQ
;
A
#
# COMPACT_ATOMS: atom_id res chain seq x y z
N MET A 1 -46.96 16.11 26.88
CA MET A 1 -45.89 15.08 26.89
C MET A 1 -45.53 14.77 25.45
N ILE A 2 -44.48 15.42 24.91
CA ILE A 2 -44.00 15.18 23.54
C ILE A 2 -42.83 14.21 23.66
N LEU A 3 -43.04 12.98 23.21
CA LEU A 3 -42.04 11.92 23.15
C LEU A 3 -41.08 12.23 21.99
N ARG A 4 -39.90 12.78 22.31
CA ARG A 4 -38.81 12.98 21.35
C ARG A 4 -38.20 11.60 21.06
N ALA A 5 -38.53 11.04 19.90
CA ALA A 5 -37.88 9.84 19.38
C ALA A 5 -36.44 10.16 18.99
N LEU A 6 -35.49 9.57 19.72
CA LEU A 6 -34.06 9.63 19.44
C LEU A 6 -33.77 8.63 18.29
N LEU A 7 -33.72 9.12 17.05
CA LEU A 7 -33.25 8.33 15.91
C LEU A 7 -31.72 8.24 16.00
N LEU A 8 -31.20 7.15 16.55
CA LEU A 8 -29.80 6.76 16.43
C LEU A 8 -29.54 6.42 14.96
N LEU A 9 -28.98 7.37 14.22
CA LEU A 9 -28.37 7.12 12.92
C LEU A 9 -27.13 6.24 13.18
N LEU A 10 -27.34 4.92 13.17
CA LEU A 10 -26.27 3.95 13.01
C LEU A 10 -25.66 4.19 11.63
N SER A 11 -24.63 5.04 11.59
CA SER A 11 -23.70 5.08 10.46
C SER A 11 -23.06 3.69 10.39
N GLY A 12 -23.66 2.82 9.58
CA GLY A 12 -23.10 1.52 9.27
C GLY A 12 -21.83 1.75 8.49
N ALA A 13 -20.69 1.69 9.16
CA ALA A 13 -19.42 1.50 8.48
C ALA A 13 -19.58 0.25 7.62
N ALA A 14 -19.46 0.41 6.29
CA ALA A 14 -19.48 -0.72 5.39
C ALA A 14 -18.31 -1.62 5.80
N ALA A 15 -18.61 -2.80 6.36
CA ALA A 15 -17.58 -3.76 6.69
C ALA A 15 -16.86 -4.14 5.40
N ALA A 16 -15.53 -4.12 5.43
CA ALA A 16 -14.73 -4.61 4.32
C ALA A 16 -15.19 -6.03 3.96
N GLN A 17 -15.38 -6.28 2.67
CA GLN A 17 -15.77 -7.61 2.21
C GLN A 17 -14.64 -8.59 2.57
N PRO A 18 -14.93 -9.71 3.26
CA PRO A 18 -13.90 -10.67 3.61
C PRO A 18 -13.29 -11.24 2.33
N VAL A 19 -11.97 -11.38 2.32
CA VAL A 19 -11.24 -12.00 1.20
C VAL A 19 -11.16 -13.51 1.43
N PRO A 20 -11.79 -14.35 0.58
CA PRO A 20 -11.64 -15.79 0.63
C PRO A 20 -10.21 -16.30 0.84
N GLY A 21 -10.04 -17.15 1.86
CA GLY A 21 -8.76 -17.77 2.20
C GLY A 21 -7.85 -16.92 3.10
N ALA A 22 -8.25 -15.71 3.48
CA ALA A 22 -7.47 -14.85 4.38
C ALA A 22 -7.40 -15.38 5.83
N ASP A 23 -8.39 -16.16 6.26
CA ASP A 23 -8.47 -16.82 7.57
C ASP A 23 -7.94 -18.26 7.55
N ALA A 24 -7.40 -18.72 6.41
CA ALA A 24 -6.82 -20.05 6.29
C ALA A 24 -5.47 -20.09 7.03
N PRO A 25 -5.25 -21.00 8.00
CA PRO A 25 -4.00 -21.05 8.75
C PRO A 25 -2.72 -21.13 7.90
N PRO A 26 -2.69 -21.85 6.76
CA PRO A 26 -1.53 -21.83 5.87
C PRO A 26 -1.22 -20.45 5.29
N PHE A 27 -2.25 -19.65 4.98
CA PHE A 27 -2.09 -18.29 4.49
C PHE A 27 -1.60 -17.35 5.59
N GLU A 28 -2.20 -17.40 6.79
CA GLU A 28 -1.78 -16.58 7.93
C GLU A 28 -0.30 -16.82 8.27
N ALA A 29 0.13 -18.09 8.31
CA ALA A 29 1.53 -18.44 8.56
C ALA A 29 2.49 -17.93 7.45
N ALA A 30 2.05 -17.93 6.20
CA ALA A 30 2.85 -17.40 5.09
C ALA A 30 2.89 -15.86 5.10
N LEU A 31 1.79 -15.21 5.46
CA LEU A 31 1.70 -13.76 5.62
C LEU A 31 2.59 -13.28 6.78
N GLU A 32 2.58 -13.96 7.92
CA GLU A 32 3.45 -13.66 9.06
C GLU A 32 4.93 -13.69 8.65
N LEU A 33 5.37 -14.76 7.96
CA LEU A 33 6.74 -14.83 7.42
C LEU A 33 7.07 -13.64 6.50
N TRP A 34 6.11 -13.21 5.65
CA TRP A 34 6.32 -12.09 4.76
C TRP A 34 6.39 -10.75 5.51
N LEU A 35 5.54 -10.57 6.53
CA LEU A 35 5.54 -9.40 7.41
C LEU A 35 6.81 -9.32 8.29
N ASP A 36 7.46 -10.45 8.56
CA ASP A 36 8.78 -10.52 9.20
C ASP A 36 9.95 -10.35 8.20
N ASP A 37 9.68 -9.85 6.99
CA ASP A 37 10.67 -9.65 5.92
C ASP A 37 11.40 -10.93 5.45
N ARG A 38 10.82 -12.12 5.70
CA ARG A 38 11.38 -13.42 5.31
C ARG A 38 10.88 -13.88 3.94
N ASP A 39 11.09 -13.06 2.91
CA ASP A 39 10.59 -13.30 1.55
C ASP A 39 10.95 -14.67 0.97
N ALA A 40 12.16 -15.17 1.29
CA ALA A 40 12.63 -16.47 0.82
C ALA A 40 11.81 -17.66 1.33
N ASP A 41 11.22 -17.53 2.52
CA ASP A 41 10.36 -18.54 3.10
C ASP A 41 8.88 -18.29 2.75
N ALA A 42 8.48 -17.02 2.66
CA ALA A 42 7.09 -16.62 2.50
C ALA A 42 6.59 -16.72 1.05
N LEU A 43 7.32 -16.13 0.10
CA LEU A 43 6.83 -15.97 -1.28
C LEU A 43 6.61 -17.32 -2.00
N PRO A 44 7.48 -18.34 -1.86
CA PRO A 44 7.20 -19.66 -2.42
C PRO A 44 5.96 -20.34 -1.82
N ARG A 45 5.69 -20.13 -0.53
CA ARG A 45 4.49 -20.67 0.15
C ARG A 45 3.24 -19.97 -0.35
N LEU A 46 3.26 -18.63 -0.42
CA LEU A 46 2.18 -17.86 -1.00
C LEU A 46 1.89 -18.28 -2.44
N SER A 47 2.94 -18.54 -3.24
CA SER A 47 2.78 -18.99 -4.63
C SER A 47 2.13 -20.38 -4.71
N THR A 48 2.54 -21.30 -3.84
CA THR A 48 1.90 -22.62 -3.71
C THR A 48 0.41 -22.48 -3.38
N LEU A 49 0.08 -21.67 -2.37
CA LEU A 49 -1.31 -21.41 -1.97
C LEU A 49 -2.13 -20.75 -3.08
N ALA A 50 -1.53 -19.83 -3.83
CA ALA A 50 -2.17 -19.19 -4.97
C ALA A 50 -2.50 -20.21 -6.08
N GLY A 51 -1.61 -21.17 -6.33
CA GLY A 51 -1.84 -22.30 -7.24
C GLY A 51 -2.90 -23.29 -6.74
N GLU A 52 -3.10 -23.38 -5.43
CA GLU A 52 -4.18 -24.15 -4.79
C GLU A 52 -5.53 -23.40 -4.76
N GLY A 53 -5.58 -22.18 -5.31
CA GLY A 53 -6.80 -21.37 -5.40
C GLY A 53 -7.07 -20.48 -4.18
N ASN A 54 -6.10 -20.27 -3.29
CA ASN A 54 -6.24 -19.32 -2.19
C ASN A 54 -6.27 -17.88 -2.74
N THR A 55 -7.43 -17.23 -2.70
CA THR A 55 -7.63 -15.89 -3.27
C THR A 55 -6.83 -14.80 -2.56
N ALA A 56 -6.70 -14.88 -1.24
CA ALA A 56 -5.89 -13.94 -0.47
C ALA A 56 -4.41 -14.00 -0.89
N ALA A 57 -3.86 -15.19 -1.12
CA ALA A 57 -2.49 -15.37 -1.63
C ALA A 57 -2.32 -14.79 -3.04
N GLN A 58 -3.30 -15.02 -3.94
CA GLN A 58 -3.29 -14.47 -5.30
C GLN A 58 -3.31 -12.94 -5.30
N LEU A 59 -4.18 -12.33 -4.47
CA LEU A 59 -4.26 -10.88 -4.29
C LEU A 59 -2.97 -10.29 -3.72
N LEU A 60 -2.42 -10.90 -2.67
CA LEU A 60 -1.19 -10.42 -2.04
C LEU A 60 -0.01 -10.47 -3.02
N LEU A 61 0.20 -11.60 -3.70
CA LEU A 61 1.28 -11.73 -4.68
C LEU A 61 1.11 -10.76 -5.86
N GLY A 62 -0.11 -10.63 -6.37
CA GLY A 62 -0.43 -9.63 -7.39
C GLY A 62 -0.07 -8.22 -6.93
N THR A 63 -0.39 -7.86 -5.69
CA THR A 63 -0.04 -6.56 -5.11
C THR A 63 1.47 -6.36 -5.01
N VAL A 64 2.19 -7.35 -4.43
CA VAL A 64 3.65 -7.29 -4.24
C VAL A 64 4.39 -7.19 -5.56
N GLU A 65 3.92 -7.86 -6.61
CA GLU A 65 4.52 -7.78 -7.95
C GLU A 65 4.52 -6.34 -8.50
N HIS A 66 3.44 -5.59 -8.29
CA HIS A 66 3.23 -4.25 -8.87
C HIS A 66 3.82 -3.11 -8.03
N MET A 67 4.21 -3.39 -6.78
CA MET A 67 4.70 -2.40 -5.82
C MET A 67 6.21 -2.54 -5.61
N GLY A 68 6.98 -1.72 -6.33
CA GLY A 68 8.44 -1.83 -6.40
C GLY A 68 9.16 -1.72 -5.06
N GLU A 69 8.65 -0.92 -4.13
CA GLU A 69 9.21 -0.75 -2.78
C GLU A 69 8.94 -1.92 -1.83
N LEU A 70 8.03 -2.84 -2.19
CA LEU A 70 7.85 -4.12 -1.50
C LEU A 70 8.83 -5.19 -1.97
N GLN A 71 9.48 -4.97 -3.13
CA GLN A 71 10.47 -5.91 -3.65
C GLN A 71 11.78 -5.77 -2.88
N THR A 72 12.24 -6.88 -2.30
CA THR A 72 13.52 -6.93 -1.58
C THR A 72 14.63 -7.49 -2.45
N VAL A 73 15.83 -7.58 -1.88
CA VAL A 73 16.97 -8.30 -2.49
C VAL A 73 16.61 -9.73 -2.91
N PHE A 74 15.63 -10.37 -2.26
CA PHE A 74 15.17 -11.68 -2.66
C PHE A 74 14.57 -11.65 -4.06
N THR A 75 13.66 -10.72 -4.35
CA THR A 75 13.01 -10.63 -5.67
C THR A 75 13.92 -10.00 -6.71
N LEU A 76 14.71 -8.99 -6.32
CA LEU A 76 15.55 -8.22 -7.25
C LEU A 76 16.75 -9.00 -7.79
N ASN A 77 17.27 -9.98 -7.05
CA ASN A 77 18.43 -10.79 -7.47
C ASN A 77 18.05 -12.09 -8.22
N ARG A 78 16.77 -12.27 -8.54
CA ARG A 78 16.25 -13.46 -9.22
C ARG A 78 16.20 -13.26 -10.73
N SER A 79 16.44 -14.35 -11.45
CA SER A 79 16.19 -14.40 -12.88
C SER A 79 14.70 -14.20 -13.19
N ARG A 80 14.37 -13.91 -14.45
CA ARG A 80 12.97 -13.82 -14.89
C ARG A 80 12.20 -15.10 -14.61
N GLU A 81 12.80 -16.26 -14.89
CA GLU A 81 12.18 -17.57 -14.67
C GLU A 81 11.85 -17.81 -13.19
N GLU A 82 12.77 -17.47 -12.29
CA GLU A 82 12.53 -17.63 -10.85
C GLU A 82 11.47 -16.65 -10.31
N ARG A 83 11.40 -15.43 -10.86
CA ARG A 83 10.31 -14.50 -10.52
C ARG A 83 8.98 -14.98 -11.07
N ASP A 84 8.97 -15.49 -12.30
CA ASP A 84 7.76 -16.04 -12.93
C ASP A 84 7.22 -17.22 -12.11
N ALA A 85 8.10 -18.08 -11.58
CA ALA A 85 7.71 -19.18 -10.70
C ALA A 85 7.01 -18.75 -9.39
N VAL A 86 7.18 -17.49 -8.96
CA VAL A 86 6.52 -16.94 -7.77
C VAL A 86 5.25 -16.19 -8.16
N TYR A 87 5.35 -15.27 -9.12
CA TYR A 87 4.31 -14.26 -9.38
C TYR A 87 3.36 -14.60 -10.53
N ARG A 88 3.58 -15.71 -11.24
CA ARG A 88 2.74 -16.09 -12.38
C ARG A 88 1.91 -17.34 -12.12
N SER A 89 0.69 -17.35 -12.66
CA SER A 89 -0.13 -18.55 -12.75
C SER A 89 0.48 -19.55 -13.75
N PRO A 90 0.04 -20.82 -13.78
CA PRO A 90 0.51 -21.80 -14.76
C PRO A 90 0.36 -21.34 -16.23
N ASP A 91 -0.61 -20.47 -16.51
CA ASP A 91 -0.82 -19.86 -17.84
C ASP A 91 0.11 -18.66 -18.12
N GLY A 92 1.01 -18.32 -17.18
CA GLY A 92 1.96 -17.22 -17.28
C GLY A 92 1.37 -15.83 -17.02
N ARG A 93 0.13 -15.73 -16.52
CA ARG A 93 -0.52 -14.45 -16.18
C ARG A 93 -0.15 -14.04 -14.74
N SER A 94 -0.28 -12.76 -14.40
CA SER A 94 -0.15 -12.34 -12.99
C SER A 94 -1.25 -12.99 -12.16
N TRP A 95 -0.97 -13.35 -10.91
CA TRP A 95 -1.98 -13.90 -10.00
C TRP A 95 -3.21 -13.00 -9.84
N LEU A 96 -3.02 -11.67 -9.96
CA LEU A 96 -4.14 -10.73 -9.91
C LEU A 96 -5.16 -11.00 -11.03
N ALA A 97 -4.76 -11.54 -12.18
CA ALA A 97 -5.67 -11.84 -13.30
C ALA A 97 -6.59 -13.04 -13.05
N GLU A 98 -6.28 -13.88 -12.05
CA GLU A 98 -7.08 -15.07 -11.71
C GLU A 98 -8.14 -14.79 -10.63
N VAL A 99 -8.12 -13.60 -10.02
CA VAL A 99 -9.00 -13.26 -8.90
C VAL A 99 -10.32 -12.66 -9.39
N ASP A 100 -11.41 -13.39 -9.18
CA ASP A 100 -12.79 -12.91 -9.37
C ASP A 100 -13.32 -12.25 -8.09
N GLN A 101 -12.82 -11.03 -7.80
CA GLN A 101 -13.33 -10.21 -6.70
C GLN A 101 -13.34 -8.72 -7.08
N PRO A 102 -14.29 -7.94 -6.51
CA PRO A 102 -14.39 -6.51 -6.79
C PRO A 102 -13.10 -5.71 -6.52
N LEU A 103 -12.33 -6.07 -5.48
CA LEU A 103 -11.06 -5.38 -5.21
C LEU A 103 -10.01 -5.67 -6.28
N ALA A 104 -9.93 -6.91 -6.77
CA ALA A 104 -9.03 -7.26 -7.86
C ALA A 104 -9.41 -6.56 -9.16
N ASP A 105 -10.71 -6.39 -9.44
CA ASP A 105 -11.19 -5.60 -10.57
C ASP A 105 -10.70 -4.15 -10.51
N LEU A 106 -10.80 -3.50 -9.35
CA LEU A 106 -10.31 -2.13 -9.15
C LEU A 106 -8.81 -2.04 -9.36
N MET A 107 -8.04 -3.00 -8.82
CA MET A 107 -6.60 -3.04 -9.01
C MET A 107 -6.22 -3.23 -10.49
N ARG A 108 -6.91 -4.12 -11.22
CA ARG A 108 -6.70 -4.28 -12.67
C ARG A 108 -7.05 -3.01 -13.45
N GLN A 109 -8.08 -2.28 -13.03
CA GLN A 109 -8.44 -1.00 -13.65
C GLN A 109 -7.35 0.06 -13.47
N MET A 110 -6.51 -0.02 -12.44
CA MET A 110 -5.38 0.91 -12.27
C MET A 110 -4.39 0.82 -13.44
N ASP A 111 -4.23 -0.36 -14.05
CA ASP A 111 -3.36 -0.57 -15.21
C ASP A 111 -3.95 -0.01 -16.50
N ASP A 112 -5.27 0.24 -16.56
CA ASP A 112 -5.94 0.80 -17.73
C ASP A 112 -5.62 2.31 -17.89
N VAL A 113 -5.11 2.69 -19.06
CA VAL A 113 -4.94 4.09 -19.47
C VAL A 113 -6.27 4.88 -19.33
N GLY A 114 -7.39 4.20 -19.58
CA GLY A 114 -8.76 4.66 -19.45
C GLY A 114 -9.37 4.67 -18.05
N MET A 115 -8.62 4.31 -16.98
CA MET A 115 -9.13 4.22 -15.59
C MET A 115 -10.10 5.36 -15.22
N ALA A 116 -11.28 5.01 -14.70
CA ALA A 116 -12.28 6.00 -14.33
C ALA A 116 -11.93 6.68 -12.99
N PRO A 117 -12.34 7.95 -12.76
CA PRO A 117 -12.29 8.57 -11.44
C PRO A 117 -12.92 7.69 -10.35
N GLN A 118 -14.01 6.99 -10.70
CA GLN A 118 -14.74 6.10 -9.80
C GLN A 118 -13.85 5.00 -9.21
N THR A 119 -12.85 4.51 -9.93
CA THR A 119 -11.91 3.51 -9.40
C THR A 119 -11.20 4.03 -8.15
N VAL A 120 -10.81 5.32 -8.12
CA VAL A 120 -10.19 5.94 -6.94
C VAL A 120 -11.17 6.03 -5.78
N LEU A 121 -12.40 6.47 -6.05
CA LEU A 121 -13.45 6.63 -5.05
C LEU A 121 -13.83 5.28 -4.44
N ASP A 122 -13.94 4.23 -5.24
CA ASP A 122 -14.30 2.89 -4.79
C ASP A 122 -13.18 2.24 -3.96
N LEU A 123 -11.91 2.45 -4.33
CA LEU A 123 -10.77 2.03 -3.50
C LEU A 123 -10.80 2.75 -2.15
N HIS A 124 -11.02 4.07 -2.16
CA HIS A 124 -11.09 4.86 -0.93
C HIS A 124 -12.24 4.41 -0.02
N ALA A 125 -13.44 4.23 -0.58
CA ALA A 125 -14.62 3.77 0.14
C ALA A 125 -14.46 2.39 0.77
N ARG A 126 -13.56 1.55 0.22
CA ARG A 126 -13.20 0.24 0.75
C ARG A 126 -12.12 0.27 1.83
N GLY A 127 -11.57 1.44 2.16
CA GLY A 127 -10.47 1.60 3.10
C GLY A 127 -9.09 1.32 2.48
N GLU A 128 -9.01 1.13 1.17
CA GLU A 128 -7.76 0.92 0.44
C GLU A 128 -7.08 2.27 0.14
N HIS A 129 -6.86 3.07 1.18
CA HIS A 129 -6.42 4.46 1.05
C HIS A 129 -5.09 4.58 0.30
N ARG A 130 -4.15 3.65 0.49
CA ARG A 130 -2.89 3.63 -0.25
C ARG A 130 -3.10 3.36 -1.74
N LEU A 131 -3.93 2.38 -2.11
CA LEU A 131 -4.26 2.11 -3.50
C LEU A 131 -5.02 3.29 -4.14
N ALA A 132 -5.91 3.96 -3.39
CA ALA A 132 -6.57 5.17 -3.86
C ALA A 132 -5.58 6.31 -4.15
N ARG A 133 -4.59 6.52 -3.27
CA ARG A 133 -3.49 7.47 -3.51
C ARG A 133 -2.70 7.11 -4.77
N GLU A 134 -2.36 5.84 -4.97
CA GLU A 134 -1.63 5.43 -6.17
C GLU A 134 -2.47 5.59 -7.44
N ALA A 135 -3.77 5.27 -7.37
CA ALA A 135 -4.69 5.41 -8.48
C ALA A 135 -4.83 6.88 -8.93
N ILE A 136 -5.01 7.83 -8.00
CA ILE A 136 -5.07 9.26 -8.39
C ILE A 136 -3.74 9.76 -8.97
N ARG A 137 -2.59 9.27 -8.49
CA ARG A 137 -1.28 9.56 -9.10
C ARG A 137 -1.16 8.99 -10.51
N LEU A 138 -1.71 7.81 -10.76
CA LEU A 138 -1.75 7.24 -12.11
C LEU A 138 -2.59 8.12 -13.05
N LEU A 139 -3.71 8.70 -12.60
CA LEU A 139 -4.44 9.70 -13.40
C LEU A 139 -3.57 10.93 -13.69
N ALA A 140 -2.88 11.47 -12.68
CA ALA A 140 -2.01 12.63 -12.81
C ALA A 140 -0.85 12.38 -13.78
N ARG A 141 -0.11 11.26 -13.62
CA ARG A 141 1.00 10.85 -14.51
C ARG A 141 0.56 10.60 -15.95
N ARG A 142 -0.71 10.25 -16.16
CA ARG A 142 -1.33 10.09 -17.49
C ARG A 142 -1.94 11.39 -18.02
N GLU A 143 -1.67 12.53 -17.36
CA GLU A 143 -2.17 13.87 -17.70
C GLU A 143 -3.71 13.98 -17.72
N ARG A 144 -4.41 13.10 -17.00
CA ARG A 144 -5.87 13.10 -16.90
C ARG A 144 -6.36 14.08 -15.84
N PHE A 145 -5.93 15.34 -15.93
CA PHE A 145 -6.15 16.34 -14.88
C PHE A 145 -7.62 16.71 -14.66
N SER A 146 -8.49 16.53 -15.66
CA SER A 146 -9.95 16.65 -15.45
C SER A 146 -10.47 15.55 -14.52
N ALA A 147 -10.02 14.31 -14.73
CA ALA A 147 -10.37 13.18 -13.88
C ALA A 147 -9.84 13.35 -12.45
N VAL A 148 -8.60 13.84 -12.29
CA VAL A 148 -8.03 14.19 -10.98
C VAL A 148 -8.93 15.20 -10.26
N ARG A 149 -9.30 16.30 -10.93
CA ARG A 149 -10.18 17.33 -10.34
C ARG A 149 -11.56 16.78 -9.97
N THR A 150 -12.12 15.84 -10.75
CA THR A 150 -13.35 15.15 -10.37
C THR A 150 -13.17 14.37 -9.06
N VAL A 151 -12.09 13.61 -8.91
CA VAL A 151 -11.82 12.90 -7.65
C VAL A 151 -11.70 13.86 -6.47
N LEU A 152 -10.97 14.98 -6.64
CA LEU A 152 -10.74 15.95 -5.56
C LEU A 152 -12.00 16.72 -5.13
N GLN A 153 -13.09 16.68 -5.92
CA GLN A 153 -14.38 17.21 -5.48
C GLN A 153 -15.00 16.38 -4.36
N ASP A 154 -14.80 15.05 -4.42
CA ASP A 154 -15.34 14.09 -3.45
C ASP A 154 -14.32 13.75 -2.34
N LEU A 155 -13.02 13.78 -2.67
CA LEU A 155 -11.91 13.43 -1.76
C LEU A 155 -10.82 14.53 -1.74
N PRO A 156 -11.11 15.72 -1.18
CA PRO A 156 -10.17 16.84 -1.14
C PRO A 156 -8.88 16.52 -0.37
N GLU A 157 -8.92 15.57 0.58
CA GLU A 157 -7.76 15.08 1.33
C GLU A 157 -6.68 14.42 0.46
N LEU A 158 -7.01 14.03 -0.78
CA LEU A 158 -6.04 13.49 -1.74
C LEU A 158 -5.27 14.58 -2.49
N ALA A 159 -5.59 15.88 -2.33
CA ALA A 159 -4.91 16.96 -3.05
C ALA A 159 -3.38 16.97 -2.87
N PRO A 160 -2.81 16.74 -1.66
CA PRO A 160 -1.35 16.70 -1.50
C PRO A 160 -0.67 15.63 -2.35
N VAL A 161 -1.37 14.53 -2.66
CA VAL A 161 -0.87 13.39 -3.45
C VAL A 161 -0.58 13.76 -4.91
N VAL A 162 -1.21 14.84 -5.39
CA VAL A 162 -1.19 15.30 -6.77
C VAL A 162 -0.95 16.81 -6.84
N ALA A 163 -0.16 17.34 -5.89
CA ALA A 163 0.14 18.76 -5.78
C ALA A 163 0.88 19.34 -7.00
N ASP A 164 1.47 18.49 -7.84
CA ASP A 164 2.11 18.85 -9.10
C ASP A 164 1.11 19.05 -10.26
N VAL A 165 -0.15 18.68 -10.08
CA VAL A 165 -1.19 18.86 -11.10
C VAL A 165 -1.56 20.34 -11.23
N PRO A 166 -1.53 20.91 -12.46
CA PRO A 166 -1.87 22.32 -12.66
C PRO A 166 -3.26 22.70 -12.12
N GLY A 167 -3.29 23.72 -11.26
CA GLY A 167 -4.52 24.24 -10.65
C GLY A 167 -5.05 23.42 -9.47
N VAL A 168 -4.29 22.43 -8.98
CA VAL A 168 -4.53 21.83 -7.66
C VAL A 168 -3.77 22.64 -6.61
N GLU A 169 -4.51 23.20 -5.66
CA GLU A 169 -3.93 23.78 -4.45
C GLU A 169 -3.96 22.72 -3.35
N ALA A 170 -2.80 22.43 -2.77
CA ALA A 170 -2.67 21.45 -1.72
C ALA A 170 -1.89 22.02 -0.53
N ALA A 171 -2.34 21.66 0.68
CA ALA A 171 -1.50 21.79 1.85
C ALA A 171 -0.31 20.81 1.74
N PRO A 172 0.81 21.08 2.43
CA PRO A 172 1.85 20.09 2.59
C PRO A 172 1.26 18.78 3.15
N PRO A 173 1.72 17.61 2.68
CA PRO A 173 1.22 16.34 3.20
C PRO A 173 1.56 16.19 4.68
N ASP A 174 0.62 15.62 5.44
CA ASP A 174 0.92 15.20 6.80
C ASP A 174 2.00 14.12 6.81
N ARG A 175 2.80 14.12 7.87
CA ARG A 175 3.80 13.07 8.10
C ARG A 175 3.09 11.71 8.29
N PRO A 176 3.41 10.67 7.50
CA PRO A 176 2.77 9.37 7.64
C PRO A 176 3.08 8.72 9.01
N PRO A 177 2.07 8.14 9.69
CA PRO A 177 2.26 7.48 11.00
C PRO A 177 3.29 6.34 10.98
N LEU A 178 3.59 5.79 9.81
CA LEU A 178 4.60 4.74 9.64
C LEU A 178 6.03 5.27 9.90
N ILE A 179 6.32 6.53 9.54
CA ILE A 179 7.61 7.16 9.84
C ILE A 179 7.77 7.34 11.35
N ASP A 180 6.71 7.81 12.02
CA ASP A 180 6.71 7.98 13.48
C ASP A 180 6.97 6.65 14.20
N ALA A 181 6.26 5.59 13.79
CA ALA A 181 6.44 4.26 14.34
C ALA A 181 7.87 3.73 14.13
N TYR A 182 8.44 3.96 12.95
CA TYR A 182 9.82 3.60 12.66
C TYR A 182 10.82 4.32 13.53
N CYS A 183 10.72 5.63 13.63
CA CYS A 183 11.65 6.42 14.42
C CYS A 183 11.51 6.16 15.93
N ALA A 184 10.30 5.93 16.42
CA ALA A 184 10.07 5.53 17.81
C ALA A 184 10.72 4.17 18.16
N ALA A 185 10.63 3.19 17.25
CA ALA A 185 11.18 1.86 17.46
C ALA A 185 12.71 1.80 17.28
N ASN A 186 13.26 2.53 16.31
CA ASN A 186 14.65 2.37 15.89
C ASN A 186 15.58 3.49 16.36
N CYS A 187 15.04 4.69 16.64
CA CYS A 187 15.83 5.86 17.05
C CYS A 187 15.30 6.47 18.37
N PRO A 188 15.22 5.72 19.48
CA PRO A 188 14.54 6.15 20.71
C PRO A 188 15.19 7.38 21.38
N ALA A 189 16.44 7.70 21.06
CA ALA A 189 17.12 8.89 21.58
C ALA A 189 16.64 10.20 20.92
N ALA A 190 16.11 10.14 19.70
CA ALA A 190 15.70 11.32 18.92
C ALA A 190 14.55 11.00 17.92
N PRO A 191 13.40 10.48 18.39
CA PRO A 191 12.35 9.99 17.50
C PRO A 191 11.75 11.10 16.63
N ASP A 192 11.53 12.31 17.18
CA ASP A 192 10.96 13.43 16.43
C ASP A 192 11.90 13.96 15.36
N ASN A 193 13.21 14.09 15.67
CA ASN A 193 14.21 14.51 14.68
C ASN A 193 14.33 13.49 13.55
N CYS A 194 14.36 12.19 13.89
CA CYS A 194 14.35 11.12 12.90
C CYS A 194 13.11 11.23 12.00
N ALA A 195 11.94 11.48 12.57
CA ALA A 195 10.70 11.49 11.82
C ALA A 195 10.63 12.71 10.87
N THR A 196 11.10 13.88 11.31
CA THR A 196 11.24 15.07 10.46
C THR A 196 12.24 14.83 9.34
N LEU A 197 13.46 14.37 9.66
CA LEU A 197 14.49 14.09 8.65
C LEU A 197 14.03 13.01 7.66
N GLY A 198 13.40 11.94 8.16
CA GLY A 198 12.84 10.87 7.33
C GLY A 198 11.80 11.40 6.36
N ALA A 199 10.89 12.27 6.82
CA ALA A 199 9.91 12.90 5.95
C ALA A 199 10.56 13.80 4.89
N GLU A 200 11.56 14.60 5.26
CA GLU A 200 12.31 15.46 4.35
C GLU A 200 13.07 14.65 3.27
N VAL A 201 13.77 13.57 3.68
CA VAL A 201 14.54 12.72 2.76
C VAL A 201 13.63 11.96 1.80
N ILE A 202 12.51 11.41 2.30
CA ILE A 202 11.55 10.71 1.46
C ILE A 202 10.85 11.68 0.50
N GLY A 203 10.60 12.92 0.95
CA GLY A 203 9.94 13.96 0.20
C GLY A 203 8.47 13.65 -0.11
N ASP A 204 7.71 14.69 -0.48
CA ASP A 204 6.25 14.61 -0.64
C ASP A 204 5.81 13.44 -1.52
N SER A 205 6.46 13.26 -2.68
CA SER A 205 6.15 12.17 -3.61
C SER A 205 6.32 10.76 -3.01
N GLY A 206 7.26 10.58 -2.08
CA GLY A 206 7.49 9.31 -1.41
C GLY A 206 6.60 9.08 -0.19
N LEU A 207 6.08 10.13 0.44
CA LEU A 207 5.21 9.98 1.61
C LEU A 207 3.89 9.28 1.27
N HIS A 208 3.39 9.48 0.05
CA HIS A 208 2.11 8.92 -0.38
C HIS A 208 2.12 7.40 -0.62
N ILE A 209 3.29 6.79 -0.79
CA ILE A 209 3.44 5.34 -0.99
C ILE A 209 3.67 4.59 0.33
N LEU A 210 3.78 5.29 1.46
CA LEU A 210 3.78 4.67 2.78
C LEU A 210 2.36 4.27 3.20
N GLY A 211 2.24 3.14 3.90
CA GLY A 211 0.97 2.56 4.37
C GLY A 211 0.83 1.10 3.96
N SER A 212 -0.22 0.45 4.47
CA SER A 212 -0.49 -0.95 4.14
C SER A 212 -0.69 -1.10 2.62
N PRO A 213 -0.04 -2.07 1.97
CA PRO A 213 -0.19 -2.27 0.53
C PRO A 213 -1.57 -2.82 0.13
N LEU A 214 -2.26 -3.48 1.06
CA LEU A 214 -3.58 -4.07 0.83
C LEU A 214 -4.32 -4.18 2.18
N THR A 215 -5.11 -3.15 2.52
CA THR A 215 -5.78 -3.03 3.83
C THR A 215 -6.73 -4.19 4.10
N ALA A 216 -7.35 -4.74 3.05
CA ALA A 216 -8.24 -5.91 3.15
C ALA A 216 -7.56 -7.17 3.71
N LEU A 217 -6.23 -7.31 3.58
CA LEU A 217 -5.46 -8.43 4.14
C LEU A 217 -4.58 -8.02 5.31
N ILE A 218 -4.07 -6.79 5.30
CA ILE A 218 -3.08 -6.30 6.26
C ILE A 218 -3.58 -4.97 6.79
N SER A 219 -4.06 -4.92 8.03
CA SER A 219 -4.46 -3.65 8.63
C SER A 219 -3.28 -2.66 8.71
N GLU A 220 -3.57 -1.36 8.75
CA GLU A 220 -2.54 -0.33 8.94
C GLU A 220 -1.71 -0.55 10.22
N ASP A 221 -2.33 -1.02 11.30
CA ASP A 221 -1.63 -1.32 12.55
C ASP A 221 -0.71 -2.54 12.41
N MET A 222 -1.18 -3.60 11.75
CA MET A 222 -0.37 -4.78 11.46
C MET A 222 0.83 -4.43 10.58
N TRP A 223 0.60 -3.68 9.51
CA TRP A 223 1.68 -3.22 8.63
C TRP A 223 2.70 -2.38 9.39
N ARG A 224 2.24 -1.39 10.17
CA ARG A 224 3.08 -0.50 10.95
C ARG A 224 3.87 -1.21 12.04
N ALA A 225 3.34 -2.29 12.62
CA ALA A 225 4.07 -3.09 13.60
C ALA A 225 5.06 -4.10 12.96
N SER A 226 4.85 -4.48 11.70
CA SER A 226 5.65 -5.51 11.02
C SER A 226 7.06 -5.05 10.65
N GLU A 227 8.03 -5.97 10.63
CA GLU A 227 9.37 -5.68 10.12
C GLU A 227 9.32 -5.21 8.66
N LYS A 228 8.47 -5.81 7.83
CA LYS A 228 8.27 -5.44 6.43
C LYS A 228 7.87 -3.98 6.27
N GLY A 229 6.88 -3.53 7.05
CA GLY A 229 6.42 -2.15 7.03
C GLY A 229 7.47 -1.19 7.58
N GLN A 230 8.15 -1.57 8.66
CA GLN A 230 9.25 -0.81 9.25
C GLN A 230 10.40 -0.59 8.25
N GLN A 231 10.79 -1.63 7.51
CA GLN A 231 11.84 -1.55 6.50
C GLN A 231 11.43 -0.77 5.24
N SER A 232 10.14 -0.48 5.03
CA SER A 232 9.72 0.33 3.88
C SER A 232 10.18 1.79 3.97
N VAL A 233 10.25 2.37 5.19
CA VAL A 233 10.71 3.75 5.42
C VAL A 233 12.15 3.95 4.91
N PRO A 234 13.15 3.20 5.40
CA PRO A 234 14.52 3.40 4.93
C PRO A 234 14.75 2.96 3.48
N ARG A 235 14.00 1.99 2.96
CA ARG A 235 14.06 1.61 1.54
C ARG A 235 13.63 2.76 0.65
N LEU A 236 12.53 3.43 0.99
CA LEU A 236 12.07 4.60 0.25
C LEU A 236 13.04 5.77 0.36
N ALA A 237 13.57 6.04 1.56
CA ALA A 237 14.61 7.05 1.73
C ALA A 237 15.83 6.77 0.82
N ALA A 238 16.28 5.51 0.74
CA ALA A 238 17.40 5.12 -0.11
C ALA A 238 17.10 5.21 -1.62
N LEU A 239 15.85 5.01 -2.03
CA LEU A 239 15.42 5.16 -3.42
C LEU A 239 15.39 6.64 -3.86
N GLN A 240 15.11 7.56 -2.94
CA GLN A 240 15.03 9.01 -3.23
C GLN A 240 16.39 9.70 -3.11
N ASP A 241 17.15 9.38 -2.07
CA ASP A 241 18.53 9.83 -1.91
C ASP A 241 19.44 8.60 -1.78
N GLY A 242 20.11 8.25 -2.88
CA GLY A 242 21.03 7.10 -2.94
C GLY A 242 22.22 7.16 -1.97
N ARG A 243 22.36 8.25 -1.20
CA ARG A 243 23.33 8.40 -0.11
C ARG A 243 22.78 7.98 1.25
N VAL A 244 21.45 7.90 1.42
CA VAL A 244 20.80 7.56 2.69
C VAL A 244 20.57 6.05 2.76
N ARG A 245 21.06 5.41 3.82
CA ARG A 245 20.76 4.02 4.21
C ARG A 245 19.99 4.00 5.54
N ALA A 246 19.27 2.93 5.86
CA ALA A 246 18.53 2.83 7.13
C ALA A 246 19.31 3.25 8.39
N PRO A 247 20.56 2.76 8.61
CA PRO A 247 21.35 3.17 9.78
C PRO A 247 21.65 4.67 9.80
N THR A 248 21.74 5.30 8.62
CA THR A 248 22.07 6.72 8.51
C THR A 248 20.93 7.64 8.92
N LEU A 249 19.65 7.18 8.93
CA LEU A 249 18.54 8.01 9.40
C LEU A 249 18.63 8.26 10.91
N CYS A 250 18.84 7.22 11.71
CA CYS A 250 19.02 7.38 13.16
C CYS A 250 20.33 8.09 13.50
N GLU A 251 21.42 7.83 12.77
CA GLU A 251 22.71 8.49 12.99
C GLU A 251 22.67 9.98 12.63
N ALA A 252 22.00 10.35 11.55
CA ALA A 252 21.88 11.74 11.12
C ALA A 252 20.89 12.57 11.95
N ALA A 253 20.02 11.90 12.73
CA ALA A 253 19.04 12.55 13.60
C ALA A 253 19.55 12.88 15.02
N GLN A 254 20.70 12.32 15.40
CA GLN A 254 21.37 12.54 16.70
C GLN A 254 22.24 13.80 16.69
#